data_AF-A0AAW2T295-F1
#
_entry.id   AF-A0AAW2T295-F1
#
_cell.length_a   1.000
_cell.length_b   1.000
_cell.length_c   1.000
_cell.angle_alpha   90.00
_cell.angle_beta   90.00
_cell.angle_gamma   90.00
#
_symmetry.space_group_name_H-M   'P 1'
#
loop_
_entity.id
_entity.type
_entity.pdbx_description
1 polymer ?
#
loop_
_entity_poly.entity_id
_entity_poly.type
_entity_poly.pdbx_seq_one_letter_code
_entity_poly.pdbx_strand_id
1 'polypeptide(L)' 'MGLLASDQALFLDSRTRPLVQALAKDKQKFLQAFAAAMDKMGSIGVKRGRRHGEKRKDCSIHMG' A
#
# COMPACT_ATOMS: atom_id res chain seq x y z
N MET A 1 -21.61 1.06 0.58
CA MET A 1 -21.45 1.55 -0.80
C MET A 1 -20.05 2.15 -0.90
N GLY A 2 -19.27 1.80 -1.92
CA GLY A 2 -17.99 2.46 -2.19
C GLY A 2 -18.23 3.89 -2.66
N LEU A 3 -17.35 4.83 -2.29
CA LEU A 3 -17.51 6.24 -2.65
C LEU A 3 -16.95 6.50 -4.06
N LEU A 4 -15.77 5.95 -4.32
CA LEU A 4 -15.09 6.10 -5.60
C LEU A 4 -15.44 4.94 -6.53
N ALA A 5 -15.37 5.19 -7.84
CA ALA A 5 -15.51 4.14 -8.84
C ALA A 5 -14.48 3.02 -8.64
N SER A 6 -13.26 3.36 -8.22
CA SER A 6 -12.21 2.41 -7.88
C SER A 6 -12.58 1.51 -6.69
N ASP A 7 -13.30 2.01 -5.69
CA ASP A 7 -13.73 1.22 -4.54
C ASP A 7 -14.78 0.19 -4.97
N GLN A 8 -15.74 0.63 -5.78
CA GLN A 8 -16.80 -0.24 -6.27
C GLN A 8 -16.27 -1.29 -7.25
N ALA A 9 -15.28 -0.94 -8.07
CA ALA A 9 -14.62 -1.88 -8.99
C ALA A 9 -14.01 -3.08 -8.27
N LEU A 10 -13.43 -2.90 -7.08
CA LEU A 10 -12.88 -3.99 -6.27
C LEU A 10 -13.94 -5.04 -5.89
N PHE A 11 -15.18 -4.62 -5.67
CA PHE A 11 -16.27 -5.52 -5.34
C PHE A 11 -16.94 -6.15 -6.57
N LEU A 12 -16.98 -5.42 -7.69
CA LEU A 12 -17.62 -5.89 -8.94
C LEU A 12 -16.74 -6.87 -9.73
N ASP A 13 -15.42 -6.73 -9.67
CA ASP A 13 -14.49 -7.61 -10.37
C ASP A 13 -14.41 -8.99 -9.68
N SER A 14 -14.61 -10.06 -10.46
CA SER A 14 -14.63 -11.44 -9.97
C SER A 14 -13.31 -11.88 -9.33
N ARG A 15 -12.18 -11.27 -9.72
CA ARG A 15 -10.84 -11.58 -9.20
C ARG A 15 -10.61 -11.03 -7.80
N THR A 16 -11.21 -9.88 -7.49
CA THR A 16 -11.01 -9.17 -6.20
C THR A 16 -12.19 -9.31 -5.25
N ARG A 17 -13.40 -9.60 -5.77
CA ARG A 17 -14.61 -9.75 -4.96
C ARG A 17 -14.47 -10.76 -3.80
N PRO A 18 -13.85 -11.96 -3.97
CA PRO A 18 -13.67 -12.88 -2.86
C PRO A 18 -12.77 -12.30 -1.74
N LEU A 19 -11.76 -11.50 -2.10
CA LEU A 19 -10.91 -10.81 -1.13
C LEU A 19 -11.71 -9.75 -0.38
N VAL A 20 -12.47 -8.90 -1.09
CA VAL A 20 -13.31 -7.87 -0.44
C VAL A 20 -14.28 -8.52 0.55
N GLN A 21 -14.94 -9.61 0.17
CA GLN A 21 -15.86 -10.34 1.05
C GLN A 21 -15.15 -10.96 2.26
N ALA A 22 -13.95 -11.53 2.08
CA ALA A 22 -13.20 -12.14 3.17
C ALA A 22 -12.68 -11.11 4.17
N LEU A 23 -12.15 -9.98 3.66
CA LEU A 23 -11.59 -8.92 4.50
C LEU A 23 -12.67 -8.09 5.20
N ALA A 24 -13.86 -7.95 4.60
CA ALA A 24 -14.99 -7.27 5.23
C ALA A 24 -15.60 -8.07 6.40
N LYS A 25 -15.51 -9.41 6.36
CA LYS A 25 -16.04 -10.30 7.41
C LYS A 25 -15.12 -10.43 8.63
N ASP A 26 -13.83 -10.16 8.46
CA ASP A 26 -12.82 -10.36 9.50
C ASP A 26 -11.86 -9.17 9.54
N LYS A 27 -12.07 -8.30 10.55
CA LYS A 27 -11.25 -7.12 10.78
C LYS A 27 -9.79 -7.45 11.08
N GLN A 28 -9.52 -8.54 11.80
CA GLN A 28 -8.15 -8.91 12.15
C GLN A 28 -7.38 -9.40 10.93
N LYS A 29 -8.04 -10.20 10.07
CA LYS A 29 -7.49 -10.61 8.78
C LYS A 29 -7.21 -9.42 7.86
N PHE A 30 -8.11 -8.42 7.83
CA PHE A 30 -7.85 -7.16 7.12
C PHE A 30 -6.61 -6.45 7.63
N LEU A 31 -6.49 -6.24 8.94
CA LEU A 31 -5.34 -5.54 9.53
C LEU A 31 -4.02 -6.27 9.27
N GLN A 32 -4.00 -7.60 9.35
CA GLN A 32 -2.82 -8.41 9.02
C GLN A 32 -2.42 -8.28 7.55
N ALA A 33 -3.39 -8.40 6.63
CA ALA A 33 -3.13 -8.25 5.20
C ALA A 33 -2.67 -6.83 4.85
N PHE A 34 -3.26 -5.82 5.51
CA PHE A 34 -2.87 -4.42 5.35
C PHE A 34 -1.42 -4.18 5.79
N ALA A 35 -1.03 -4.66 6.98
CA ALA A 35 0.35 -4.51 7.47
C ALA A 35 1.37 -5.14 6.49
N ALA A 36 1.13 -6.39 6.07
CA ALA A 36 2.01 -7.06 5.13
C ALA A 36 2.08 -6.36 3.76
N ALA A 37 0.96 -5.80 3.27
CA ALA A 37 0.93 -5.04 2.03
C ALA A 37 1.74 -3.73 2.14
N MET A 38 1.64 -3.02 3.27
CA MET A 38 2.37 -1.79 3.53
C MET A 38 3.88 -2.02 3.64
N ASP A 39 4.32 -3.09 4.32
CA ASP A 39 5.74 -3.48 4.38
C ASP A 39 6.29 -3.76 2.98
N LYS A 40 5.54 -4.53 2.17
CA LYS A 40 5.93 -4.82 0.79
C LYS A 40 6.01 -3.55 -0.05
N MET A 41 5.03 -2.66 0.06
CA MET A 41 5.01 -1.38 -0.66
C MET A 41 6.22 -0.50 -0.28
N GLY A 42 6.56 -0.42 1.00
CA GLY A 42 7.69 0.36 1.50
C GLY A 42 9.06 -0.11 0.98
N SER A 43 9.13 -1.32 0.42
CA SER A 43 10.37 -1.88 -0.15
C SER A 43 10.59 -1.55 -1.63
N ILE A 44 9.60 -0.96 -2.32
CA ILE A 44 9.64 -0.68 -3.76
C ILE A 44 10.65 0.45 -4.03
N GLY A 45 11.64 0.20 -4.89
CA GLY A 45 12.53 1.24 -5.44
C GLY A 45 13.41 1.97 -4.42
N VAL A 46 13.57 1.44 -3.20
CA VAL A 46 14.33 2.11 -2.14
C VAL A 46 15.81 2.25 -2.49
N LYS A 47 16.37 3.45 -2.27
CA LYS A 47 17.81 3.68 -2.38
C LYS A 47 18.50 3.11 -1.13
N ARG A 48 19.47 2.21 -1.33
CA ARG A 48 20.19 1.52 -0.24
C ARG A 48 21.70 1.68 -0.37
N GLY A 49 22.41 1.47 0.74
CA GLY A 49 23.87 1.54 0.78
C GLY A 49 24.41 2.97 0.86
N ARG A 50 25.74 3.09 0.98
CA ARG A 50 26.41 4.40 1.16
C ARG A 50 26.55 5.20 -0.13
N ARG A 51 26.33 4.57 -1.29
CA ARG A 51 26.61 5.13 -2.62
C ARG A 51 25.35 5.58 -3.38
N HIS A 52 24.15 5.23 -2.90
CA HIS A 52 22.90 5.56 -3.59
C HIS A 52 22.02 6.45 -2.72
N GLY A 53 21.81 7.69 -3.16
CA GLY A 53 21.00 8.69 -2.48
C GLY A 53 21.75 9.47 -1.39
N GLU A 54 21.00 10.30 -0.66
CA GLU A 54 21.49 11.16 0.40
C GLU A 54 20.55 11.13 1.61
N LYS A 55 21.09 11.42 2.80
CA LYS A 55 20.28 11.68 3.99
C LYS A 55 20.00 13.18 4.06
N ARG A 56 18.82 13.59 3.62
CA ARG A 56 18.41 15.00 3.62
C ARG A 56 18.25 15.53 5.04
N LYS A 57 18.78 16.72 5.30
CA LYS A 57 18.53 17.48 6.54
C LYS A 57 17.20 18.23 6.49
N ASP A 58 16.80 18.65 5.30
CA ASP A 58 15.50 19.24 4.99
C ASP A 58 14.87 18.45 3.84
N CYS A 59 13.67 17.89 4.07
CA CYS A 59 12.97 17.07 3.08
C CYS A 59 12.38 17.87 1.91
N SER A 60 12.25 19.19 2.05
CA SER A 60 11.65 20.09 1.05
C SER A 60 12.66 20.57 -0.01
N ILE A 61 13.95 20.51 0.31
CA ILE A 61 15.02 21.01 -0.55
C ILE A 61 15.75 19.81 -1.16
N HIS A 62 15.95 19.84 -2.47
CA HIS A 62 16.91 18.94 -3.10
C HIS A 62 18.27 19.64 -3.12
N MET A 63 19.26 19.05 -2.45
CA MET A 63 20.64 19.50 -2.50
C MET A 63 21.23 18.99 -3.82
N GLY A 64 20.87 19.67 -4.91
CA GLY A 64 21.48 19.50 -6.23
C GLY A 64 22.70 20.38 -6.38
#